data_AF-A0A965Q1X3-F1
#
_entry.id   AF-A0A965Q1X3-F1
#
_cell.length_a   1.000
_cell.length_b   1.000
_cell.length_c   1.000
_cell.angle_alpha   90.00
_cell.angle_beta   90.00
_cell.angle_gamma   90.00
#
_symmetry.space_group_name_H-M   'P 1'
#
loop_
_entity.id
_entity.type
_entity.pdbx_description
1 polymer ?
#
loop_
_entity_poly.entity_id
_entity_poly.type
_entity_poly.pdbx_seq_one_letter_code
_entity_poly.pdbx_strand_id
1 'polypeptide(L)'
;MRQQLREKSLLFLFLFVVSALFTSCGGQQPIGPEEVSCRSPYYGGRCTGPIFSRDYHRHRHKKMRQEQQDLREERRALEKERRKLMREKEKFKKQQQNTKRPAKSAVRDKCPVGFSRGGRCTAKERKAGCKDVRTAAGTPCVKR
;
A
#
# COMPACT_ATOMS: atom_id res chain seq x y z
N MET A 1 -30.97 8.12 8.38
CA MET A 1 -29.61 7.54 8.28
C MET A 1 -29.22 6.54 9.40
N ARG A 2 -30.07 6.22 10.39
CA ARG A 2 -29.69 5.27 11.48
C ARG A 2 -29.97 3.79 11.19
N GLN A 3 -30.77 3.45 10.18
CA GLN A 3 -31.11 2.05 9.86
C GLN A 3 -30.02 1.34 9.04
N GLN A 4 -29.31 2.04 8.17
CA GLN A 4 -28.22 1.50 7.33
C GLN A 4 -26.98 1.03 8.12
N LEU A 5 -26.81 1.45 9.37
CA LEU A 5 -25.67 1.04 10.19
C LEU A 5 -25.87 -0.33 10.86
N ARG A 6 -27.12 -0.78 11.09
CA ARG A 6 -27.39 -2.04 11.81
C ARG A 6 -27.11 -3.27 10.95
N GLU A 7 -27.44 -3.24 9.67
CA GLU A 7 -27.23 -4.38 8.77
C GLU A 7 -25.75 -4.68 8.54
N LYS A 8 -24.91 -3.64 8.44
CA LYS A 8 -23.47 -3.81 8.27
C LYS A 8 -22.84 -4.46 9.51
N SER A 9 -23.29 -4.10 10.71
CA SER A 9 -22.80 -4.68 11.97
C SER A 9 -23.08 -6.19 12.08
N LEU A 10 -24.26 -6.63 11.64
CA LEU A 10 -24.64 -8.04 11.68
C LEU A 10 -23.84 -8.88 10.69
N LEU A 11 -23.54 -8.35 9.50
CA LEU A 11 -22.69 -9.03 8.52
C LEU A 11 -21.25 -9.23 9.03
N PHE A 12 -20.69 -8.23 9.72
CA PHE A 12 -19.35 -8.37 10.32
C PHE A 12 -19.31 -9.43 11.44
N LEU A 13 -20.34 -9.49 12.29
CA LEU A 13 -20.43 -10.50 13.34
C LEU A 13 -20.56 -11.92 12.77
N PHE A 14 -21.37 -12.11 11.73
CA PHE A 14 -21.51 -13.41 11.07
C PHE A 14 -20.20 -13.89 10.45
N LEU A 15 -19.47 -13.02 9.75
CA LEU A 15 -18.17 -13.36 9.16
C LEU A 15 -17.14 -13.74 10.22
N PHE A 16 -17.16 -13.08 11.38
CA PHE A 16 -16.24 -13.38 12.48
C PHE A 16 -16.54 -14.75 13.13
N VAL A 17 -17.82 -15.09 13.33
CA VAL A 17 -18.24 -16.38 13.89
C VAL A 17 -17.91 -17.52 12.92
N VAL A 18 -18.16 -17.35 11.63
CA VAL A 18 -17.80 -18.36 10.61
C VAL A 18 -16.28 -18.57 10.58
N SER A 19 -15.50 -17.49 10.63
CA SER A 19 -14.04 -17.58 10.66
C SER A 19 -13.53 -18.35 11.89
N ALA A 20 -14.11 -18.10 13.08
CA ALA A 20 -13.72 -18.79 14.30
C ALA A 20 -14.06 -20.29 14.31
N LEU A 21 -15.13 -20.70 13.64
CA LEU A 21 -15.50 -22.12 13.51
C LEU A 21 -14.52 -22.89 12.60
N PHE A 22 -13.99 -22.25 11.55
CA PHE A 22 -13.00 -22.89 10.68
C PHE A 22 -11.61 -23.03 11.34
N THR A 23 -11.24 -22.15 12.27
CA THR A 23 -9.97 -22.26 13.00
C THR A 23 -9.98 -23.35 14.08
N SER A 24 -11.16 -23.85 14.47
CA SER A 24 -11.28 -24.83 15.57
C SER A 24 -11.18 -26.31 15.15
N CYS A 25 -11.10 -26.60 13.84
CA CYS A 25 -10.94 -27.98 13.34
C CYS A 25 -9.55 -28.29 12.75
N GLY A 26 -8.63 -27.33 12.74
CA GLY A 26 -7.28 -27.50 12.16
C GLY A 26 -6.19 -27.59 13.21
N GLY A 27 -6.07 -28.72 13.91
CA GLY A 27 -5.00 -28.86 14.90
C GLY A 27 -4.87 -30.21 15.60
N GLN A 28 -5.32 -31.32 15.00
CA GLN A 28 -4.84 -32.63 15.41
C GLN A 28 -3.34 -32.71 15.13
N GLN A 29 -2.54 -32.71 16.20
CA GLN A 29 -1.13 -33.07 16.13
C GLN A 29 -1.02 -34.48 15.53
N PRO A 30 -0.14 -34.72 14.54
CA PRO A 30 0.19 -36.08 14.18
C PRO A 30 0.90 -36.73 15.37
N ILE A 31 0.30 -37.80 15.85
CA ILE A 31 0.87 -38.77 16.80
C ILE A 31 2.27 -39.13 16.28
N GLY A 32 3.29 -38.72 17.02
CA GLY A 32 4.67 -39.13 16.76
C GLY A 32 4.80 -40.64 16.92
N PRO A 33 5.73 -41.29 16.19
CA PRO A 33 5.86 -42.73 16.23
C PRO A 33 6.21 -43.20 17.64
N GLU A 34 5.51 -44.27 18.03
CA GLU A 34 5.78 -45.23 19.08
C GLU A 34 7.11 -45.09 19.84
N GLU A 35 6.97 -45.21 21.16
CA GLU A 35 8.03 -45.45 22.12
C GLU A 35 9.05 -46.47 21.61
N VAL A 36 10.31 -46.04 21.47
CA VAL A 36 11.44 -46.95 21.32
C VAL A 36 11.66 -47.62 22.68
N SER A 37 11.01 -48.77 22.88
CA SER A 37 11.25 -49.65 24.02
C SER A 37 12.61 -50.33 23.89
N CYS A 38 13.63 -49.74 24.51
CA CYS A 38 14.93 -50.39 24.67
C CYS A 38 14.87 -51.39 25.83
N ARG A 39 14.44 -52.62 25.55
CA ARG A 39 14.55 -53.75 26.49
C ARG A 39 15.52 -54.79 25.94
N SER A 40 16.79 -54.68 26.31
CA SER A 40 17.70 -55.83 26.34
C SER A 40 18.55 -55.75 27.61
N PRO A 41 18.47 -56.72 28.54
CA PRO A 41 19.23 -56.70 29.79
C PRO A 41 20.62 -57.35 29.68
N TYR A 42 21.05 -57.74 28.48
CA TYR A 42 22.37 -58.36 28.28
C TYR A 42 23.11 -57.62 27.18
N TYR A 43 24.31 -57.13 27.52
CA TYR A 43 25.22 -56.26 26.75
C TYR A 43 24.88 -54.77 26.81
N GLY A 44 25.84 -53.99 27.34
CA GLY A 44 25.82 -52.52 27.40
C GLY A 44 25.91 -51.85 26.02
N GLY A 45 24.92 -52.09 25.17
CA GLY A 45 24.75 -51.42 23.90
C GLY A 45 24.26 -50.00 24.11
N ARG A 46 25.06 -49.01 23.71
CA ARG A 46 24.58 -47.64 23.48
C ARG A 46 23.42 -47.72 22.49
N CYS A 47 22.26 -47.16 22.84
CA CYS A 47 21.15 -46.97 21.93
C CYS A 47 21.62 -46.16 20.72
N THR A 48 21.96 -46.84 19.63
CA THR A 48 22.17 -46.18 18.35
C THR A 48 20.81 -46.18 17.67
N GLY A 49 20.09 -45.06 17.82
CA GLY A 49 18.94 -44.77 16.96
C GLY A 49 19.35 -44.85 15.48
N PRO A 50 18.39 -44.92 14.53
CA PRO A 50 18.69 -45.16 13.13
C PRO A 50 19.82 -44.23 12.68
N ILE A 51 20.95 -44.83 12.33
CA ILE A 51 22.14 -44.14 11.86
C ILE A 51 21.75 -43.60 10.49
N PHE A 52 21.14 -42.43 10.44
CA PHE A 52 21.08 -41.68 9.19
C PHE A 52 22.53 -41.47 8.78
N SER A 53 22.98 -42.18 7.74
CA SER A 53 24.37 -42.18 7.28
C SER A 53 24.92 -40.76 7.22
N ARG A 54 26.19 -40.57 7.60
CA ARG A 54 26.89 -39.28 7.54
C ARG A 54 26.70 -38.56 6.19
N ASP A 55 26.53 -39.31 5.12
CA ASP A 55 26.25 -38.80 3.78
C ASP A 55 24.86 -38.19 3.63
N TYR A 56 23.83 -38.73 4.30
CA TYR A 56 22.50 -38.14 4.36
C TYR A 56 22.54 -36.75 5.02
N HIS A 57 23.23 -36.62 6.16
CA HIS A 57 23.40 -35.33 6.82
C HIS A 57 24.16 -34.33 5.94
N ARG A 58 25.22 -34.77 5.25
CA ARG A 58 25.99 -33.93 4.33
C ARG A 58 25.11 -33.44 3.16
N HIS A 59 24.35 -34.34 2.55
CA HIS A 59 23.47 -34.00 1.43
C HIS A 59 22.36 -33.03 1.87
N ARG A 60 21.73 -33.28 3.02
CA ARG A 60 20.71 -32.38 3.59
C ARG A 60 21.28 -30.99 3.87
N HIS A 61 22.47 -30.89 4.46
CA HIS A 61 23.12 -29.60 4.68
C HIS A 61 23.46 -28.86 3.38
N LYS A 62 23.92 -29.58 2.35
CA LYS A 62 24.19 -28.98 1.03
C LYS A 62 22.91 -28.42 0.42
N LYS A 63 21.82 -29.18 0.44
CA LYS A 63 20.51 -28.75 -0.06
C LYS A 63 20.00 -27.50 0.67
N MET A 64 20.08 -27.47 2.01
CA MET A 64 19.66 -26.29 2.78
C MET A 64 20.50 -25.04 2.47
N ARG A 65 21.80 -25.21 2.19
CA ARG A 65 22.66 -24.08 1.79
C ARG A 65 22.31 -23.55 0.41
N GLN A 66 22.03 -24.44 -0.55
CA GLN A 66 21.58 -24.06 -1.89
C GLN A 66 20.25 -23.31 -1.82
N GLU A 67 19.27 -23.87 -1.12
CA GLU A 67 17.95 -23.23 -0.95
C GLU A 67 18.04 -21.85 -0.29
N GLN A 68 18.90 -21.70 0.74
CA GLN A 68 19.15 -20.38 1.33
C GLN A 68 19.82 -19.41 0.35
N GLN A 69 20.69 -19.90 -0.52
CA GLN A 69 21.36 -19.07 -1.50
C GLN A 69 20.37 -18.61 -2.58
N ASP A 70 19.55 -19.52 -3.10
CA ASP A 70 18.51 -19.24 -4.09
C ASP A 70 17.52 -18.20 -3.55
N LEU A 71 17.04 -18.36 -2.31
CA LEU A 71 16.14 -17.40 -1.67
C LEU A 71 16.79 -16.01 -1.48
N ARG A 72 18.10 -15.96 -1.20
CA ARG A 72 18.84 -14.69 -1.10
C ARG A 72 19.00 -14.01 -2.44
N GLU A 73 19.25 -14.78 -3.50
CA GLU A 73 19.36 -14.26 -4.86
C GLU A 73 18.01 -13.76 -5.39
N GLU A 74 16.94 -14.51 -5.17
CA GLU A 74 15.57 -14.12 -5.50
C GLU A 74 15.16 -12.83 -4.76
N ARG A 75 15.44 -12.74 -3.45
CA ARG A 75 15.18 -11.52 -2.67
C ARG A 75 15.93 -10.31 -3.25
N ARG A 76 17.20 -10.49 -3.64
CA ARG A 76 18.00 -9.41 -4.26
C ARG A 76 17.43 -9.01 -5.63
N ALA A 77 16.93 -9.95 -6.42
CA ALA A 77 16.31 -9.67 -7.71
C ALA A 77 15.01 -8.87 -7.54
N LEU A 78 14.13 -9.31 -6.62
CA LEU A 78 12.88 -8.61 -6.30
C LEU A 78 13.12 -7.20 -5.75
N GLU A 79 14.13 -7.02 -4.91
CA GLU A 79 14.48 -5.68 -4.40
C GLU A 79 14.97 -4.74 -5.51
N LYS A 80 15.75 -5.26 -6.47
CA LYS A 80 16.16 -4.51 -7.66
C LYS A 80 14.94 -4.09 -8.50
N GLU A 81 14.01 -5.00 -8.75
CA GLU A 81 12.78 -4.71 -9.50
C GLU A 81 11.92 -3.66 -8.77
N ARG A 82 11.72 -3.81 -7.45
CA ARG A 82 11.01 -2.82 -6.64
C ARG A 82 11.67 -1.44 -6.72
N ARG A 83 13.01 -1.37 -6.71
CA ARG A 83 13.75 -0.10 -6.85
C ARG A 83 13.57 0.53 -8.24
N LYS A 84 13.53 -0.25 -9.31
CA LYS A 84 13.23 0.24 -10.66
C LYS A 84 11.81 0.81 -10.73
N LEU A 85 10.83 0.07 -10.25
CA LEU A 85 9.42 0.48 -10.23
C LEU A 85 9.21 1.79 -9.47
N MET A 86 9.86 1.96 -8.31
CA MET A 86 9.79 3.20 -7.53
C MET A 86 10.35 4.40 -8.31
N ARG A 87 11.46 4.23 -9.03
CA ARG A 87 12.03 5.29 -9.88
C ARG A 87 11.11 5.66 -11.03
N GLU A 88 10.47 4.67 -11.67
CA GLU A 88 9.49 4.93 -12.73
C GLU A 88 8.25 5.64 -12.21
N LYS A 89 7.74 5.22 -11.04
CA LYS A 89 6.64 5.89 -10.36
C LYS A 89 6.95 7.34 -10.03
N GLU A 90 8.17 7.64 -9.59
CA GLU A 90 8.62 9.02 -9.36
C GLU A 90 8.68 9.84 -10.66
N LYS A 91 9.20 9.27 -11.75
CA LYS A 91 9.21 9.92 -13.07
C LYS A 91 7.79 10.23 -13.53
N PHE A 92 6.88 9.28 -13.41
CA PHE A 92 5.47 9.44 -13.77
C PHE A 92 4.78 10.51 -12.91
N LYS A 93 5.06 10.55 -11.60
CA LYS A 93 4.53 11.58 -10.70
C LYS A 93 5.01 12.99 -11.09
N LYS A 94 6.29 13.14 -11.46
CA LYS A 94 6.83 14.42 -11.97
C LYS A 94 6.17 14.83 -13.28
N GLN A 95 5.96 13.90 -14.20
CA GLN A 95 5.23 14.17 -15.45
C GLN A 95 3.80 14.61 -15.19
N GLN A 96 3.06 13.94 -14.29
CA GLN A 96 1.72 14.38 -13.91
C GLN A 96 1.70 15.76 -13.28
N GLN A 97 2.71 16.13 -12.48
CA GLN A 97 2.79 17.48 -11.91
C GLN A 97 3.06 18.54 -12.99
N ASN A 98 3.84 18.21 -14.02
CA ASN A 98 4.08 19.11 -15.15
C ASN A 98 2.84 19.26 -16.03
N THR A 99 2.05 18.21 -16.26
CA THR A 99 0.82 18.29 -17.06
C THR A 99 -0.33 18.95 -16.30
N LYS A 100 -0.40 18.78 -14.97
CA LYS A 100 -1.43 19.40 -14.12
C LYS A 100 -1.13 20.83 -13.71
N ARG A 101 0.09 21.34 -13.93
CA ARG A 101 0.34 22.77 -13.78
C ARG A 101 -0.28 23.46 -14.98
N PRO A 102 -1.41 24.20 -14.84
CA PRO A 102 -1.80 25.09 -15.92
C PRO A 102 -0.60 25.99 -16.16
N ALA A 103 -0.15 26.06 -17.40
CA ALA A 103 0.78 27.11 -17.79
C ALA A 103 0.16 28.40 -17.26
N LYS A 104 0.85 29.10 -16.34
CA LYS A 104 0.50 30.47 -15.98
C LYS A 104 0.72 31.25 -17.27
N SER A 105 -0.26 31.21 -18.17
CA SER A 105 -0.26 32.00 -19.37
C SER A 105 -0.22 33.43 -18.86
N ALA A 106 0.89 34.12 -19.13
CA ALA A 106 1.07 35.54 -18.87
C ALA A 106 0.16 36.34 -19.81
N VAL A 107 -1.16 36.05 -19.78
CA VAL A 107 -2.18 36.87 -20.40
C VAL A 107 -2.10 38.19 -19.64
N ARG A 108 -1.59 39.23 -20.29
CA ARG A 108 -1.66 40.58 -19.75
C ARG A 108 -3.15 40.90 -19.62
N ASP A 109 -3.73 40.73 -18.42
CA ASP A 109 -5.13 41.02 -18.15
C ASP A 109 -5.40 42.50 -18.37
N LYS A 110 -5.90 42.81 -19.57
CA LYS A 110 -6.49 44.11 -19.86
C LYS A 110 -7.94 44.08 -19.37
N CYS A 111 -8.39 45.18 -18.78
CA CYS A 111 -9.80 45.33 -18.49
C CYS A 111 -10.60 45.31 -19.81
N PRO A 112 -11.83 44.79 -19.81
CA PRO A 112 -12.70 44.84 -20.98
C PRO A 112 -12.91 46.29 -21.43
N VAL A 113 -13.22 46.48 -22.71
CA VAL A 113 -13.37 47.81 -23.32
C VAL A 113 -14.39 48.63 -22.54
N GLY A 114 -14.01 49.84 -22.13
CA GLY A 114 -14.83 50.74 -21.32
C GLY A 114 -14.80 50.48 -19.80
N PHE A 115 -13.94 49.57 -19.33
CA PHE A 115 -13.62 49.39 -17.92
C PHE A 115 -12.14 49.70 -17.66
N SER A 116 -11.86 50.34 -16.54
CA SER A 116 -10.52 50.71 -16.10
C SER A 116 -10.11 49.89 -14.89
N ARG A 117 -8.81 49.71 -14.66
CA ARG A 117 -8.32 49.06 -13.43
C ARG A 117 -8.67 49.94 -12.24
N GLY A 118 -9.34 49.39 -11.23
CA GLY A 118 -9.82 50.15 -10.08
C GLY A 118 -10.31 49.27 -8.93
N GLY A 119 -10.47 49.87 -7.74
CA GLY A 119 -11.07 49.21 -6.57
C GLY A 119 -12.55 48.88 -6.80
N ARG A 120 -13.14 48.00 -5.97
CA ARG A 120 -14.56 47.62 -6.11
C ARG A 120 -15.48 48.82 -5.85
N CYS A 121 -16.56 48.92 -6.63
CA CYS A 121 -17.61 49.91 -6.38
C CYS A 121 -18.22 49.70 -4.99
N THR A 122 -18.43 50.80 -4.27
CA THR A 122 -19.22 50.83 -3.04
C THR A 122 -20.72 50.73 -3.35
N ALA A 123 -21.55 50.43 -2.34
CA ALA A 123 -23.00 50.33 -2.53
C ALA A 123 -23.63 51.64 -3.05
N LYS A 124 -23.09 52.79 -2.67
CA LYS A 124 -23.54 54.11 -3.15
C LYS A 124 -23.17 54.31 -4.63
N GLU A 125 -21.94 53.99 -5.02
CA GLU A 125 -21.49 54.09 -6.42
C GLU A 125 -22.28 53.13 -7.34
N ARG A 126 -22.61 51.92 -6.88
CA ARG A 126 -23.42 50.98 -7.69
C ARG A 126 -24.82 51.52 -7.99
N LYS A 127 -25.44 52.23 -7.04
CA LYS A 127 -26.73 52.91 -7.26
C LYS A 127 -26.61 54.09 -8.24
N ALA A 128 -25.44 54.73 -8.28
CA ALA A 128 -25.12 55.79 -9.24
C ALA A 128 -24.68 55.24 -10.62
N GLY A 129 -24.65 53.92 -10.83
CA GLY A 129 -24.34 53.29 -12.12
C GLY A 129 -22.95 52.65 -12.24
N CYS A 130 -22.14 52.66 -11.18
CA CYS A 130 -20.82 52.01 -11.17
C CYS A 130 -20.96 50.48 -11.33
N LYS A 131 -20.23 49.91 -12.28
CA LYS A 131 -20.20 48.46 -12.54
C LYS A 131 -18.80 47.92 -12.31
N ASP A 132 -18.68 46.89 -11.47
CA ASP A 132 -17.43 46.17 -11.22
C ASP A 132 -17.43 44.76 -11.82
N VAL A 133 -16.35 44.40 -12.52
CA VAL A 133 -16.14 43.07 -13.12
C VAL A 133 -14.75 42.54 -12.76
N ARG A 134 -14.59 41.21 -12.74
CA ARG A 134 -13.28 40.57 -12.50
C ARG A 134 -12.74 39.93 -13.76
N THR A 135 -11.45 40.13 -14.00
CA THR A 135 -10.69 39.45 -15.06
C THR A 135 -10.39 38.00 -14.69
N ALA A 136 -9.88 37.22 -15.64
CA ALA A 136 -9.53 35.82 -15.44
C ALA A 136 -8.46 35.62 -14.34
N ALA A 137 -7.52 36.57 -14.18
CA ALA A 137 -6.58 36.55 -13.05
C ALA A 137 -7.12 37.19 -11.75
N GLY A 138 -8.39 37.58 -11.71
CA GLY A 138 -9.02 38.13 -10.51
C GLY A 138 -8.73 39.61 -10.23
N THR A 139 -8.12 40.33 -11.18
CA THR A 139 -7.93 41.79 -11.06
C THR A 139 -9.28 42.51 -11.23
N PRO A 140 -9.68 43.40 -10.30
CA PRO A 140 -10.93 44.16 -10.40
C PRO A 140 -10.82 45.27 -11.45
N CYS A 141 -11.87 45.38 -12.27
CA CYS A 141 -12.04 46.42 -13.29
C CYS A 141 -13.39 47.11 -13.05
N VAL A 142 -13.42 48.43 -13.22
CA VAL A 142 -14.58 49.25 -12.92
C VAL A 142 -14.90 50.20 -14.08
N LYS A 143 -16.20 50.37 -14.32
CA LYS A 143 -16.78 51.42 -15.17
C LYS A 143 -17.57 52.37 -14.28
N ARG A 144 -17.12 53.62 -14.24
CA ARG A 144 -17.79 54.74 -13.57
C ARG A 144 -18.51 55.58 -14.59
#